data_AF-A0A3D8PIX6-F1
#
_entry.id   AF-A0A3D8PIX6-F1
#
_cell.length_a   1.000
_cell.length_b   1.000
_cell.length_c   1.000
_cell.angle_alpha   90.00
_cell.angle_beta   90.00
_cell.angle_gamma   90.00
#
_symmetry.space_group_name_H-M   'P 1'
#
loop_
_entity.id
_entity.type
_entity.pdbx_description
1 polymer ?
#
loop_
_entity_poly.entity_id
_entity_poly.type
_entity_poly.pdbx_seq_one_letter_code
_entity_poly.pdbx_strand_id
1 'polypeptide(L)'
;MNIALWIIQGLLALMFIGTGATKLQYERAKKSLPWASDYSKGFVAFIGIVEVLGGIGLILPLALGIAPILTPLAAIGLLLIMVFAAIFHGKRGEYKMIGSNIVVIVLALFVTIGRF
;
A
#
# COMPACT_ATOMS: atom_id res chain seq x y z
N MET A 1 -14.37 17.23 -5.67
CA MET A 1 -13.05 16.57 -5.81
C MET A 1 -12.40 16.25 -4.46
N ASN A 2 -12.36 17.20 -3.52
CA ASN A 2 -11.70 16.99 -2.23
C ASN A 2 -12.30 15.83 -1.38
N ILE A 3 -13.64 15.68 -1.37
CA ILE A 3 -14.32 14.57 -0.67
C ILE A 3 -13.93 13.21 -1.28
N ALA A 4 -13.89 13.10 -2.61
CA ALA A 4 -13.50 11.87 -3.30
C ALA A 4 -12.06 11.47 -2.96
N LEU A 5 -11.13 12.42 -2.90
CA LEU A 5 -9.74 12.18 -2.49
C LEU A 5 -9.67 11.66 -1.05
N TRP A 6 -10.41 12.27 -0.12
CA TRP A 6 -10.48 11.81 1.26
C TRP A 6 -11.04 10.39 1.40
N ILE A 7 -12.11 10.07 0.66
CA ILE A 7 -12.67 8.72 0.65
C ILE A 7 -11.64 7.72 0.14
N ILE A 8 -11.00 7.99 -1.00
CA ILE A 8 -9.99 7.09 -1.59
C ILE A 8 -8.79 6.96 -0.67
N GLN A 9 -8.28 8.05 -0.09
CA GLN A 9 -7.20 8.01 0.89
C GLN A 9 -7.57 7.15 2.10
N GLY A 10 -8.78 7.30 2.63
CA GLY A 10 -9.27 6.51 3.76
C GLY A 10 -9.31 5.02 3.43
N LEU A 11 -9.85 4.65 2.26
CA LEU A 11 -9.89 3.27 1.80
C LEU A 11 -8.49 2.67 1.60
N LEU A 12 -7.61 3.40 0.93
CA LEU A 12 -6.21 2.98 0.73
C LEU A 12 -5.48 2.85 2.06
N ALA A 13 -5.62 3.82 2.96
CA ALA A 13 -5.00 3.79 4.28
C ALA A 13 -5.44 2.56 5.09
N LEU A 14 -6.75 2.29 5.16
CA LEU A 14 -7.28 1.11 5.85
C LEU A 14 -6.75 -0.19 5.24
N MET A 15 -6.74 -0.29 3.92
CA MET A 15 -6.23 -1.46 3.20
C MET A 15 -4.73 -1.68 3.47
N PHE A 16 -3.90 -0.65 3.34
CA PHE A 16 -2.45 -0.76 3.52
C PHE A 16 -2.04 -0.96 4.98
N ILE A 17 -2.73 -0.31 5.94
CA ILE A 17 -2.51 -0.57 7.36
C ILE A 17 -2.91 -2.01 7.70
N GLY A 18 -4.06 -2.49 7.23
CA GLY A 18 -4.52 -3.85 7.51
C GLY A 18 -3.64 -4.94 6.90
N THR A 19 -3.27 -4.77 5.64
CA THR A 19 -2.37 -5.71 4.94
C THR A 19 -0.95 -5.66 5.50
N GLY A 20 -0.42 -4.47 5.78
CA GLY A 20 0.90 -4.31 6.37
C GLY A 20 0.97 -4.85 7.80
N ALA A 21 -0.04 -4.61 8.64
CA ALA A 21 -0.14 -5.21 9.97
C ALA A 21 -0.16 -6.75 9.92
N THR A 22 -0.82 -7.33 8.92
CA THR A 22 -0.79 -8.78 8.68
C THR A 22 0.63 -9.26 8.36
N LYS A 23 1.39 -8.51 7.55
CA LYS A 23 2.79 -8.83 7.21
C LYS A 23 3.75 -8.71 8.40
N LEU A 24 3.48 -7.80 9.34
CA LEU A 24 4.21 -7.72 10.61
C LEU A 24 3.99 -8.97 11.49
N GLN A 25 2.83 -9.61 11.36
CA GLN A 25 2.50 -10.87 12.01
C GLN A 25 2.93 -12.05 11.15
N TYR A 26 4.24 -12.31 11.05
CA TYR A 26 4.81 -13.28 10.10
C TYR A 26 4.13 -14.67 10.09
N GLU A 27 3.82 -15.24 11.27
CA GLU A 27 3.14 -16.55 11.34
C GLU A 27 1.71 -16.52 10.78
N ARG A 28 1.03 -15.37 10.88
CA ARG A 28 -0.25 -15.14 10.21
C ARG A 28 -0.05 -14.94 8.71
N ALA A 29 0.94 -14.12 8.33
CA ALA A 29 1.27 -13.84 6.94
C ALA A 29 1.57 -15.12 6.14
N LYS A 30 2.35 -16.05 6.68
CA LYS A 30 2.61 -17.36 6.03
C LYS A 30 1.36 -18.16 5.70
N LYS A 31 0.33 -18.07 6.55
CA LYS A 31 -0.91 -18.83 6.38
C LYS A 31 -1.86 -18.17 5.38
N SER A 32 -1.85 -16.83 5.29
CA SER A 32 -2.76 -16.07 4.45
C SER A 32 -2.18 -15.62 3.11
N LEU A 33 -0.85 -15.52 3.00
CA LEU A 33 -0.13 -15.04 1.82
C LEU A 33 0.79 -16.15 1.30
N PRO A 34 0.46 -16.78 0.15
CA PRO A 34 1.25 -17.89 -0.39
C PRO A 34 2.73 -17.57 -0.62
N TRP A 35 3.06 -16.31 -0.90
CA TRP A 35 4.45 -15.89 -1.12
C TRP A 35 5.24 -15.66 0.17
N ALA A 36 4.58 -15.46 1.32
CA ALA A 36 5.27 -15.03 2.54
C ALA A 36 6.16 -16.14 3.14
N SER A 37 5.89 -17.41 2.83
CA SER A 37 6.76 -18.54 3.19
C SER A 37 8.06 -18.59 2.38
N ASP A 38 8.05 -18.00 1.19
CA ASP A 38 9.19 -18.06 0.24
C ASP A 38 10.28 -17.05 0.59
N TYR A 39 10.01 -16.14 1.54
CA TYR A 39 10.90 -15.04 1.93
C TYR A 39 11.16 -15.00 3.44
N SER A 40 12.26 -14.34 3.80
CA SER A 40 12.65 -14.17 5.20
C SER A 40 11.63 -13.33 5.98
N LYS A 41 11.50 -13.62 7.28
CA LYS A 41 10.67 -12.83 8.20
C LYS A 41 10.97 -11.33 8.14
N GLY A 42 12.25 -10.98 8.05
CA GLY A 42 12.69 -9.59 7.96
C GLY A 42 12.20 -8.89 6.69
N PHE A 43 12.22 -9.57 5.55
CA PHE A 43 11.75 -9.00 4.29
C PHE A 43 10.23 -8.79 4.30
N VAL A 44 9.46 -9.77 4.77
CA VAL A 44 8.00 -9.65 4.89
C VAL A 44 7.64 -8.52 5.87
N ALA A 45 8.33 -8.44 7.01
CA ALA A 45 8.12 -7.37 7.97
C ALA A 45 8.48 -6.00 7.40
N PHE A 46 9.56 -5.87 6.64
CA PHE A 46 9.95 -4.62 5.98
C PHE A 46 8.83 -4.08 5.09
N ILE A 47 8.27 -4.92 4.22
CA ILE A 47 7.11 -4.53 3.38
C ILE A 47 5.95 -4.07 4.26
N GLY A 48 5.65 -4.83 5.33
CA GLY A 48 4.57 -4.47 6.25
C GLY A 48 4.77 -3.13 6.95
N ILE A 49 6.00 -2.80 7.36
CA ILE A 49 6.33 -1.50 7.96
C ILE A 49 6.08 -0.38 6.95
N VAL A 50 6.59 -0.52 5.72
CA VAL A 50 6.45 0.52 4.69
C VAL A 50 4.98 0.72 4.30
N GLU A 51 4.19 -0.35 4.19
CA GLU A 51 2.75 -0.24 3.92
C GLU A 51 1.99 0.46 5.05
N VAL A 52 2.27 0.12 6.30
CA VAL A 52 1.64 0.77 7.46
C VAL A 52 2.00 2.26 7.52
N LEU A 53 3.29 2.58 7.36
CA LEU A 53 3.76 3.97 7.34
C LEU A 53 3.15 4.75 6.16
N GLY A 54 3.06 4.13 4.98
CA GLY A 54 2.41 4.73 3.82
C GLY A 54 0.93 4.99 4.07
N GLY A 55 0.20 4.02 4.63
CA GLY A 55 -1.22 4.17 4.96
C GLY A 55 -1.46 5.28 6.01
N ILE A 56 -0.61 5.38 7.02
CA ILE A 56 -0.64 6.48 7.99
C ILE A 56 -0.33 7.81 7.30
N GLY A 57 0.70 7.85 6.45
CA GLY A 57 1.15 9.02 5.69
C GLY A 57 0.11 9.53 4.69
N LEU A 58 -0.80 8.68 4.22
CA LEU A 58 -1.93 9.10 3.37
C LEU A 58 -2.93 9.99 4.11
N ILE A 59 -3.00 9.96 5.44
CA ILE A 59 -4.04 10.64 6.22
C ILE A 59 -3.46 11.70 7.14
N LEU A 60 -2.53 11.32 8.02
CA LEU A 60 -2.12 12.18 9.14
C LEU A 60 -1.46 13.50 8.73
N PRO A 61 -0.50 13.56 7.79
CA PRO A 61 0.17 14.82 7.44
C PRO A 61 -0.82 15.89 6.97
N LEU A 62 -1.75 15.51 6.10
CA LEU A 62 -2.77 16.40 5.58
C LEU A 62 -3.85 16.73 6.62
N ALA A 63 -4.29 15.75 7.42
CA ALA A 63 -5.34 15.96 8.43
C ALA A 63 -4.86 16.86 9.59
N LEU A 64 -3.59 16.75 9.96
CA LEU A 64 -2.98 17.54 11.02
C LEU A 64 -2.40 18.87 10.50
N GLY A 65 -2.32 19.07 9.18
CA GLY A 65 -1.68 20.23 8.57
C GLY A 65 -0.16 20.28 8.72
N ILE A 66 0.48 19.16 9.07
CA ILE A 66 1.93 19.07 9.31
C ILE A 66 2.58 18.44 8.07
N ALA A 67 3.42 19.23 7.37
CA ALA A 67 4.07 18.83 6.12
C ALA A 67 3.13 18.09 5.14
N PRO A 68 2.05 18.73 4.64
CA PRO A 68 1.03 18.07 3.80
C PRO A 68 1.59 17.37 2.55
N ILE A 69 2.75 17.79 2.06
CA ILE A 69 3.48 17.17 0.95
C ILE A 69 3.86 15.71 1.22
N LEU A 70 3.91 15.27 2.48
CA LEU A 70 4.15 13.87 2.83
C LEU A 70 3.01 12.95 2.39
N THR A 71 1.79 13.46 2.23
CA THR A 71 0.65 12.67 1.76
C THR A 71 0.77 12.21 0.31
N PRO A 72 1.01 13.08 -0.70
CA PRO A 72 1.26 12.61 -2.05
C PRO A 72 2.56 11.80 -2.16
N LEU A 73 3.59 12.06 -1.34
CA LEU A 73 4.80 11.21 -1.30
C LEU A 73 4.52 9.81 -0.75
N ALA A 74 3.68 9.67 0.28
CA ALA A 74 3.23 8.38 0.78
C ALA A 74 2.42 7.62 -0.29
N ALA A 75 1.57 8.33 -1.03
CA ALA A 75 0.82 7.75 -2.16
C ALA A 75 1.76 7.21 -3.26
N ILE A 76 2.84 7.94 -3.60
CA ILE A 76 3.88 7.46 -4.52
C ILE A 76 4.55 6.19 -3.98
N GLY A 77 4.94 6.17 -2.70
CA GLY A 77 5.59 5.00 -2.10
C GLY A 77 4.72 3.75 -2.18
N LEU A 78 3.43 3.88 -1.85
CA LEU A 78 2.45 2.80 -1.95
C LEU A 78 2.18 2.37 -3.40
N LEU A 79 2.17 3.32 -4.34
CA LEU A 79 2.08 3.04 -5.77
C LEU A 79 3.27 2.18 -6.23
N LEU A 80 4.49 2.55 -5.83
CA LEU A 80 5.70 1.80 -6.18
C LEU A 80 5.66 0.36 -5.63
N ILE A 81 5.20 0.18 -4.39
CA ILE A 81 4.98 -1.17 -3.82
C ILE A 81 4.05 -1.99 -4.70
N MET A 82 2.94 -1.40 -5.16
CA MET A 82 1.96 -2.11 -5.99
C MET A 82 2.47 -2.43 -7.39
N VAL A 83 3.30 -1.55 -7.96
CA VAL A 83 4.01 -1.83 -9.22
C VAL A 83 4.94 -3.02 -9.05
N PHE A 84 5.76 -3.05 -7.99
CA PHE A 84 6.63 -4.19 -7.72
C PHE A 84 5.86 -5.47 -7.43
N ALA A 85 4.73 -5.38 -6.72
CA ALA A 85 3.84 -6.50 -6.49
C ALA A 85 3.24 -7.04 -7.80
N ALA A 86 2.83 -6.17 -8.72
CA ALA A 86 2.31 -6.58 -10.02
C ALA A 86 3.37 -7.31 -10.85
N ILE A 87 4.61 -6.81 -10.87
CA ILE A 87 5.75 -7.48 -11.52
C ILE A 87 6.01 -8.84 -10.87
N PHE A 88 5.97 -8.91 -9.54
CA PHE A 88 6.18 -10.14 -8.78
C PHE A 88 5.13 -11.22 -9.11
N HIS A 89 3.83 -10.87 -9.10
CA HIS A 89 2.76 -11.79 -9.48
C HIS A 89 2.84 -12.19 -10.95
N GLY A 90 3.22 -11.27 -11.85
CA GLY A 90 3.45 -11.57 -13.27
C GLY A 90 4.53 -12.63 -13.48
N LYS A 91 5.65 -12.54 -12.74
CA LYS A 91 6.72 -13.55 -12.79
C LYS A 91 6.28 -14.94 -12.29
N ARG A 92 5.24 -15.01 -11.47
CA ARG A 92 4.66 -16.26 -10.93
C ARG A 92 3.46 -16.77 -11.72
N GLY A 93 3.04 -16.08 -12.78
CA GLY A 93 1.85 -16.42 -13.56
C GLY A 93 0.52 -16.16 -12.80
N GLU A 94 0.55 -15.40 -11.71
CA GLU A 94 -0.60 -15.12 -10.85
C GLU A 94 -1.42 -13.92 -11.36
N TYR A 95 -1.86 -13.96 -12.62
CA TYR A 95 -2.46 -12.81 -13.31
C TYR A 95 -3.72 -12.24 -12.64
N LYS A 96 -4.46 -13.05 -11.88
CA LYS A 96 -5.63 -12.58 -11.12
C LYS A 96 -5.28 -11.50 -10.09
N MET A 97 -4.10 -11.60 -9.47
CA MET A 97 -3.62 -10.63 -8.47
C MET A 97 -3.13 -9.32 -9.11
N ILE A 98 -2.80 -9.34 -10.40
CA ILE A 98 -2.39 -8.14 -11.12
C ILE A 98 -3.57 -7.18 -11.27
N GLY A 99 -4.78 -7.70 -11.51
CA GLY A 99 -5.99 -6.90 -11.63
C GLY A 99 -6.26 -6.03 -10.39
N SER A 100 -6.17 -6.62 -9.19
CA SER A 100 -6.30 -5.86 -7.94
C SER A 100 -5.20 -4.81 -7.78
N ASN A 101 -3.96 -5.13 -8.15
CA ASN A 101 -2.86 -4.18 -8.04
C ASN A 101 -3.06 -2.98 -8.97
N ILE A 102 -3.56 -3.19 -10.18
CA ILE A 102 -3.85 -2.11 -11.14
C ILE A 102 -4.88 -1.14 -10.55
N VAL A 103 -5.96 -1.65 -9.94
CA VAL A 103 -6.98 -0.80 -9.29
C VAL A 103 -6.33 0.06 -8.21
N VAL A 104 -5.51 -0.53 -7.34
CA VAL A 104 -4.81 0.20 -6.28
C VAL A 104 -3.83 1.23 -6.85
N ILE A 105 -3.08 0.89 -7.90
CA ILE A 105 -2.16 1.82 -8.58
C ILE A 105 -2.91 3.03 -9.11
N VAL A 106 -4.04 2.83 -9.79
CA VAL A 106 -4.86 3.92 -10.34
C VAL A 106 -5.38 4.82 -9.22
N LEU A 107 -5.88 4.24 -8.12
CA LEU A 107 -6.36 5.01 -6.98
C LEU A 107 -5.24 5.78 -6.27
N ALA A 108 -4.07 5.17 -6.09
CA ALA A 108 -2.90 5.82 -5.50
C ALA A 108 -2.37 6.95 -6.40
N LEU A 109 -2.37 6.75 -7.72
CA LEU A 109 -2.00 7.80 -8.68
C LEU A 109 -3.00 8.96 -8.65
N PHE A 110 -4.30 8.67 -8.56
CA PHE A 110 -5.33 9.69 -8.42
C PHE A 110 -5.14 10.53 -7.15
N VAL A 111 -4.82 9.89 -6.02
CA VAL A 111 -4.50 10.60 -4.77
C VAL A 111 -3.22 11.42 -4.90
N THR A 112 -2.19 10.86 -5.52
CA THR A 112 -0.91 11.55 -5.77
C THR A 112 -1.15 12.85 -6.53
N ILE A 113 -1.81 12.78 -7.69
CA ILE A 113 -2.09 13.94 -8.55
C ILE A 113 -3.03 14.93 -7.86
N GLY A 114 -4.04 14.46 -7.14
CA GLY A 114 -5.02 15.33 -6.49
C GLY A 114 -4.55 15.99 -5.18
N ARG A 115 -3.38 15.61 -4.64
CA ARG A 115 -2.81 16.14 -3.39
C ARG A 115 -1.45 16.82 -3.58
N PHE A 116 -0.90 16.81 -4.79
CA PHE A 116 0.13 17.77 -5.21
C PHE A 116 -0.51 19.13 -5.50
#